data_AF-A0A397FUD3-F1
#
_entry.id   AF-A0A397FUD3-F1
#
_cell.length_a   1.000
_cell.length_b   1.000
_cell.length_c   1.000
_cell.angle_alpha   90.00
_cell.angle_beta   90.00
_cell.angle_gamma   90.00
#
_symmetry.space_group_name_H-M   'P 1'
#
loop_
_entity.id
_entity.type
_entity.pdbx_description
1 polymer ?
#
loop_
_entity_poly.entity_id
_entity_poly.type
_entity_poly.pdbx_seq_one_letter_code
_entity_poly.pdbx_strand_id
1 'polypeptide(L)'
;MKNQENYAFPTEAELKAIREKTSNPNYRYKNQALSSHASVEEKFKYKICQAILVYQQENNLPVENLAKMLNAPLTKTYDILLGKIAIFSLNDLVNYLGKLPVSLEVKITSLNQPQINHI
;
A
#
# COMPACT_ATOMS: atom_id res chain seq x y z
N MET A 1 16.92 26.95 -4.11
CA MET A 1 18.17 26.57 -3.41
C MET A 1 18.34 25.07 -3.57
N LYS A 2 19.41 24.62 -4.24
CA LYS A 2 19.73 23.19 -4.35
C LYS A 2 20.43 22.78 -3.06
N ASN A 3 19.78 22.03 -2.20
CA ASN A 3 20.47 21.33 -1.11
C ASN A 3 21.29 20.20 -1.76
N GLN A 4 22.58 20.44 -1.99
CA GLN A 4 23.52 19.35 -2.20
C GLN A 4 23.76 18.72 -0.83
N GLU A 5 22.86 17.81 -0.44
CA GLU A 5 23.20 16.89 0.63
C GLU A 5 24.36 16.05 0.14
N ASN A 6 25.46 16.03 0.90
CA ASN A 6 26.60 15.15 0.69
C ASN A 6 26.15 13.71 0.91
N TYR A 7 25.44 13.14 -0.07
CA TYR A 7 25.00 11.76 -0.04
C TYR A 7 26.22 10.88 -0.34
N ALA A 8 26.90 10.46 0.73
CA ALA A 8 27.87 9.37 0.65
C ALA A 8 27.10 8.05 0.62
N PHE A 9 27.47 7.16 -0.29
CA PHE A 9 26.93 5.81 -0.30
C PHE A 9 27.27 5.11 1.04
N PRO A 10 26.33 4.41 1.68
CA PRO A 10 26.58 3.77 2.97
C PRO A 10 27.74 2.76 2.90
N THR A 11 28.51 2.68 3.97
CA THR A 11 29.57 1.67 4.15
C THR A 11 29.00 0.26 4.26
N GLU A 12 29.81 -0.77 4.01
CA GLU A 12 29.39 -2.17 4.18
C GLU A 12 28.89 -2.48 5.60
N ALA A 13 29.47 -1.86 6.63
CA ALA A 13 29.01 -2.00 8.01
C ALA A 13 27.60 -1.43 8.22
N GLU A 14 27.32 -0.25 7.64
CA GLU A 14 25.99 0.36 7.69
C GLU A 14 24.97 -0.45 6.90
N LEU A 15 25.33 -0.94 5.70
CA LEU A 15 24.48 -1.82 4.91
C LEU A 15 24.14 -3.12 5.68
N LYS A 16 25.13 -3.72 6.35
CA LYS A 16 24.92 -4.90 7.20
C LYS A 16 23.94 -4.60 8.34
N ALA A 17 24.14 -3.49 9.06
CA ALA A 17 23.24 -3.09 10.15
C ALA A 17 21.80 -2.83 9.66
N ILE A 18 21.65 -2.20 8.49
CA ILE A 18 20.34 -2.00 7.86
C ILE A 18 19.69 -3.34 7.52
N ARG A 19 20.42 -4.26 6.89
CA ARG A 19 19.92 -5.61 6.53
C ARG A 19 19.49 -6.38 7.77
N GLU A 20 20.29 -6.38 8.83
CA GLU A 20 19.95 -7.05 10.10
C GLU A 20 18.68 -6.45 10.72
N LYS A 21 18.58 -5.12 10.74
CA LYS A 21 17.40 -4.41 11.26
C LYS A 21 16.13 -4.72 10.47
N THR A 22 16.19 -4.72 9.13
CA THR A 22 15.02 -4.95 8.26
C THR A 22 14.66 -6.43 8.12
N SER A 23 15.61 -7.33 8.34
CA SER A 23 15.36 -8.78 8.36
C SER A 23 14.68 -9.27 9.65
N ASN A 24 14.60 -8.43 10.69
CA ASN A 24 13.90 -8.78 11.91
C ASN A 24 12.41 -9.08 11.60
N PRO A 25 11.87 -10.26 11.96
CA PRO A 25 10.46 -10.61 11.71
C PRO A 25 9.47 -9.60 12.32
N ASN A 26 9.85 -8.93 13.41
CA ASN A 26 9.06 -7.92 14.11
C ASN A 26 9.33 -6.49 13.64
N TYR A 27 10.10 -6.31 12.55
CA TYR A 27 10.33 -4.99 11.97
C TYR A 27 9.00 -4.38 11.50
N ARG A 28 8.60 -3.28 12.13
CA ARG A 28 7.27 -2.67 11.96
C ARG A 28 7.02 -2.13 10.55
N TYR A 29 8.07 -1.66 9.88
CA TYR A 29 8.01 -0.96 8.59
C TYR A 29 8.31 -1.89 7.41
N LYS A 30 7.85 -3.14 7.49
CA LYS A 30 7.90 -4.08 6.37
C LYS A 30 6.62 -3.97 5.54
N ASN A 31 6.77 -3.98 4.22
CA ASN A 31 5.65 -4.14 3.31
C ASN A 31 5.06 -5.54 3.48
N GLN A 32 3.73 -5.62 3.48
CA GLN A 32 3.01 -6.88 3.53
C GLN A 32 2.60 -7.28 2.11
N ALA A 33 3.20 -8.37 1.62
CA ALA A 33 2.79 -8.96 0.35
C ALA A 33 1.45 -9.68 0.51
N LEU A 34 0.64 -9.65 -0.56
CA LEU A 34 -0.61 -10.39 -0.61
C LEU A 34 -0.31 -11.89 -0.86
N SER A 35 -0.99 -12.77 -0.12
CA SER A 35 -0.90 -14.21 -0.34
C SER A 35 -1.42 -14.61 -1.73
N SER A 36 -0.82 -15.61 -2.36
CA SER A 36 -1.32 -16.19 -3.62
C SER A 36 -2.73 -16.77 -3.49
N HIS A 37 -3.11 -17.19 -2.28
CA HIS A 37 -4.42 -17.75 -1.95
C HIS A 37 -5.36 -16.72 -1.32
N ALA A 38 -5.04 -15.42 -1.39
CA ALA A 38 -5.87 -14.38 -0.81
C ALA A 38 -7.30 -14.42 -1.39
N SER A 39 -8.27 -14.23 -0.48
CA SER A 39 -9.69 -14.10 -0.79
C SER A 39 -9.97 -12.89 -1.69
N VAL A 40 -11.18 -12.84 -2.26
CA VAL A 40 -11.62 -11.70 -3.07
C VAL A 40 -11.60 -10.41 -2.26
N GLU A 41 -12.06 -10.45 -1.01
CA GLU A 41 -12.05 -9.28 -0.13
C GLU A 41 -10.62 -8.79 0.16
N GLU A 42 -9.70 -9.69 0.51
CA GLU A 42 -8.30 -9.33 0.75
C GLU A 42 -7.62 -8.73 -0.48
N LYS A 43 -7.86 -9.31 -1.67
CA LYS A 43 -7.40 -8.75 -2.94
C LYS A 43 -7.94 -7.34 -3.15
N PHE A 44 -9.19 -7.10 -2.81
CA PHE A 44 -9.79 -5.78 -2.99
C PHE A 44 -9.24 -4.75 -1.99
N LYS A 45 -9.14 -5.11 -0.70
CA LYS A 45 -8.47 -4.28 0.31
C LYS A 45 -7.05 -3.91 -0.12
N TYR A 46 -6.30 -4.88 -0.62
CA TYR A 46 -4.93 -4.67 -1.08
C TYR A 46 -4.85 -3.68 -2.25
N LYS A 47 -5.75 -3.82 -3.25
CA LYS A 47 -5.84 -2.87 -4.36
C LYS A 47 -6.13 -1.44 -3.90
N ILE A 48 -6.99 -1.27 -2.89
CA ILE A 48 -7.26 0.06 -2.33
C ILE A 48 -6.02 0.64 -1.67
N CYS A 49 -5.30 -0.14 -0.85
CA CYS A 49 -4.04 0.29 -0.26
C CYS A 49 -3.01 0.71 -1.33
N GLN A 50 -2.91 -0.06 -2.41
CA GLN A 50 -2.03 0.27 -3.54
C GLN A 50 -2.45 1.57 -4.23
N ALA A 51 -3.74 1.80 -4.46
CA ALA A 51 -4.23 3.05 -5.07
C ALA A 51 -3.89 4.27 -4.21
N ILE A 52 -4.03 4.17 -2.89
CA ILE A 52 -3.64 5.23 -1.94
C ILE A 52 -2.12 5.47 -1.97
N LEU A 53 -1.32 4.40 -2.02
CA LEU A 53 0.14 4.49 -2.12
C LEU A 53 0.58 5.16 -3.42
N VAL A 54 0.01 4.75 -4.56
CA VAL A 54 0.31 5.34 -5.88
C VAL A 54 -0.01 6.83 -5.87
N TYR A 55 -1.18 7.21 -5.35
CA TYR A 55 -1.54 8.62 -5.21
C TYR A 55 -0.51 9.41 -4.38
N GLN A 56 -0.08 8.87 -3.24
CA GLN A 56 0.93 9.51 -2.40
C GLN A 56 2.25 9.73 -3.15
N GLN A 57 2.70 8.71 -3.89
CA GLN A 57 3.95 8.73 -4.64
C GLN A 57 3.90 9.69 -5.83
N GLU A 58 2.84 9.63 -6.64
CA GLU A 58 2.67 10.49 -7.82
C GLU A 58 2.59 11.98 -7.46
N ASN A 59 2.04 12.29 -6.29
CA ASN A 59 1.91 13.66 -5.80
C ASN A 59 3.07 14.09 -4.87
N ASN A 60 4.08 13.22 -4.66
CA ASN A 60 5.20 13.46 -3.74
C ASN A 60 4.74 13.94 -2.35
N LEU A 61 3.64 13.39 -1.84
CA LEU A 61 3.00 13.87 -0.62
C LEU A 61 3.74 13.33 0.62
N PRO A 62 4.13 14.20 1.58
CA PRO A 62 4.53 13.74 2.89
C PRO A 62 3.42 12.90 3.54
N VAL A 63 3.81 11.85 4.27
CA VAL A 63 2.85 10.90 4.88
C VAL A 63 1.92 11.62 5.87
N GLU A 64 2.41 12.66 6.53
CA GLU A 64 1.65 13.52 7.45
C GLU A 64 0.53 14.29 6.73
N ASN A 65 0.80 14.75 5.50
CA ASN A 65 -0.20 15.43 4.68
C ASN A 65 -1.25 14.44 4.18
N LEU A 66 -0.81 13.25 3.73
CA LEU A 66 -1.75 12.18 3.39
C LEU A 66 -2.63 11.80 4.59
N ALA A 67 -2.07 11.68 5.80
CA ALA A 67 -2.83 11.36 7.00
C ALA A 67 -3.92 12.40 7.30
N LYS A 68 -3.64 13.69 7.08
CA LYS A 68 -4.63 14.77 7.19
C LYS A 68 -5.74 14.62 6.14
N MET A 69 -5.38 14.36 4.88
CA MET A 69 -6.35 14.17 3.79
C MET A 69 -7.26 12.97 4.05
N LEU A 70 -6.68 11.86 4.53
CA LEU A 70 -7.42 10.66 4.91
C LEU A 70 -8.22 10.82 6.20
N ASN A 71 -8.00 11.90 6.96
CA ASN A 71 -8.49 12.05 8.34
C ASN A 71 -8.22 10.77 9.16
N ALA A 72 -6.97 10.33 9.15
CA ALA A 72 -6.51 9.08 9.77
C ALA A 72 -5.28 9.35 10.65
N PRO A 73 -5.11 8.61 11.77
CA PRO A 73 -3.87 8.64 12.53
C PRO A 73 -2.67 8.26 11.66
N LEU A 74 -1.53 8.90 11.88
CA LEU A 74 -0.29 8.67 11.12
C LEU A 74 0.09 7.18 11.08
N THR A 75 -0.10 6.46 12.19
CA THR A 75 0.16 5.03 12.29
C THR A 75 -0.71 4.21 11.33
N LYS A 76 -2.02 4.51 11.24
CA LYS A 76 -2.93 3.86 10.29
C LYS A 76 -2.55 4.20 8.85
N THR A 77 -2.16 5.44 8.58
CA THR A 77 -1.69 5.85 7.25
C THR A 77 -0.46 5.03 6.83
N TYR A 78 0.53 4.86 7.71
CA TYR A 78 1.65 3.97 7.43
C TYR A 78 1.21 2.53 7.19
N ASP A 79 0.28 2.00 7.99
CA ASP A 79 -0.20 0.63 7.81
C ASP A 79 -0.96 0.44 6.47
N ILE A 80 -1.67 1.47 5.98
CA ILE A 80 -2.25 1.50 4.62
C ILE A 80 -1.13 1.46 3.56
N LEU A 81 -0.15 2.35 3.67
CA LEU A 81 0.95 2.45 2.71
C LEU A 81 1.82 1.18 2.66
N LEU A 82 1.91 0.45 3.78
CA LEU A 82 2.62 -0.83 3.88
C LEU A 82 1.76 -2.04 3.46
N GLY A 83 0.48 -1.84 3.08
CA GLY A 83 -0.40 -2.91 2.63
C GLY A 83 -0.89 -3.86 3.73
N LYS A 84 -0.95 -3.42 4.99
CA LYS A 84 -1.37 -4.25 6.13
C LYS A 84 -2.89 -4.41 6.21
N ILE A 85 -3.46 -5.13 5.25
CA ILE A 85 -4.92 -5.24 5.06
C ILE A 85 -5.69 -5.90 6.20
N ALA A 86 -5.02 -6.72 7.04
CA ALA A 86 -5.68 -7.50 8.08
C ALA A 86 -6.29 -6.65 9.20
N ILE A 87 -5.78 -5.43 9.42
CA ILE A 87 -6.26 -4.53 10.48
C ILE A 87 -7.38 -3.59 10.01
N PHE A 88 -7.77 -3.66 8.73
CA PHE A 88 -8.78 -2.78 8.14
C PHE A 88 -10.01 -3.57 7.68
N SER A 89 -11.19 -3.00 7.93
CA SER A 89 -12.38 -3.43 7.21
C SER A 89 -12.33 -2.90 5.77
N LEU A 90 -13.07 -3.54 4.86
CA LEU A 90 -13.16 -3.06 3.48
C LEU A 90 -13.78 -1.66 3.44
N ASN A 91 -14.80 -1.43 4.27
CA ASN A 91 -15.49 -0.15 4.38
C ASN A 91 -14.55 0.98 4.83
N ASP A 92 -13.65 0.72 5.80
CA ASP A 92 -12.66 1.71 6.23
C ASP A 92 -11.76 2.15 5.06
N LEU A 93 -11.26 1.19 4.29
CA LEU A 93 -10.39 1.46 3.16
C LEU A 93 -11.10 2.23 2.04
N VAL A 94 -12.35 1.87 1.73
CA VAL A 94 -13.17 2.63 0.77
C VAL A 94 -13.41 4.05 1.26
N ASN A 95 -13.70 4.24 2.54
CA ASN A 95 -13.89 5.57 3.13
C ASN A 95 -12.61 6.41 3.11
N TYR A 96 -11.44 5.80 3.25
CA TYR A 96 -10.15 6.49 3.10
C TYR A 96 -9.92 6.86 1.63
N LEU A 97 -10.12 5.93 0.71
CA LEU A 97 -9.94 6.16 -0.72
C LEU A 97 -10.85 7.27 -1.24
N GLY A 98 -12.10 7.31 -0.82
CA GLY A 98 -13.09 8.32 -1.23
C GLY A 98 -12.77 9.76 -0.82
N LYS A 99 -11.77 9.96 0.07
CA LYS A 99 -11.28 11.31 0.43
C LYS A 99 -10.19 11.82 -0.52
N LEU A 100 -9.70 10.96 -1.41
CA LEU A 100 -8.68 11.31 -2.38
C LEU A 100 -9.32 11.52 -3.76
N PRO A 101 -8.77 12.44 -4.58
CA PRO A 101 -9.22 12.63 -5.96
C PRO A 101 -8.68 11.51 -6.86
N VAL A 102 -9.06 10.27 -6.58
CA VAL A 102 -8.61 9.07 -7.28
C VAL A 102 -9.80 8.28 -7.83
N SER A 103 -9.61 7.70 -9.01
CA SER A 103 -10.59 6.78 -9.60
C SER A 103 -10.07 5.35 -9.45
N LEU A 104 -10.88 4.48 -8.84
CA LEU A 104 -10.60 3.05 -8.75
C LEU A 104 -11.75 2.28 -9.38
N GLU A 105 -11.44 1.55 -10.46
CA GLU A 105 -12.38 0.63 -11.08
C GLU A 105 -12.14 -0.80 -10.57
N VAL A 106 -13.22 -1.50 -10.21
CA VAL A 106 -13.16 -2.88 -9.73
C VAL A 106 -13.91 -3.75 -10.72
N LYS A 107 -13.15 -4.55 -11.47
CA LYS A 107 -13.71 -5.56 -12.36
C LYS A 107 -13.75 -6.92 -11.66
N ILE A 108 -14.95 -7.48 -11.53
CA ILE A 108 -15.15 -8.87 -11.10
C ILE A 108 -15.25 -9.71 -12.36
N THR A 109 -14.38 -10.71 -12.49
CA THR A 109 -14.42 -11.66 -13.62
C THR A 109 -14.72 -13.04 -13.06
N SER A 110 -15.86 -13.63 -13.44
CA SER A 110 -16.14 -15.04 -13.18
C SER A 110 -15.44 -15.89 -14.24
N LEU A 111 -14.65 -16.87 -13.83
CA LEU A 111 -13.99 -17.81 -14.75
C LEU A 111 -14.94 -18.89 -15.30
N ASN A 112 -16.23 -18.83 -14.95
CA ASN A 112 -17.23 -19.80 -15.38
C ASN A 112 -18.35 -19.10 -16.15
N GLN A 113 -18.17 -18.94 -17.46
CA GLN A 113 -19.28 -18.96 -18.40
C GLN A 113 -18.97 -20.06 -19.43
N PRO A 114 -19.74 -21.16 -19.48
CA PRO A 114 -19.67 -22.05 -20.64
C PRO A 114 -20.03 -21.21 -21.86
N GLN A 115 -19.14 -21.19 -22.86
CA GLN A 115 -19.48 -20.64 -24.17
C GLN A 115 -20.56 -21.54 -24.77
N ILE A 116 -21.81 -21.14 -24.67
CA ILE A 116 -22.88 -21.75 -25.45
C ILE A 116 -22.68 -21.25 -26.88
N ASN A 117 -21.92 -22.03 -27.64
CA ASN A 117 -21.89 -21.90 -29.09
C ASN A 117 -23.23 -22.40 -29.61
N HIS A 118 -24.12 -21.49 -29.99
CA HIS A 118 -25.27 -21.82 -30.81
C HIS A 118 -24.76 -22.21 -32.21
N ILE A 119 -24.88 -23.49 -32.55
CA ILE A 119 -24.87 -24.01 -33.93
C ILE A 119 -26.25 -24.62 -34.16
#